data_AF-A0A7W2T4V2-F1
#
_entry.id   AF-A0A7W2T4V2-F1
#
_cell.length_a   1.000
_cell.length_b   1.000
_cell.length_c   1.000
_cell.angle_alpha   90.00
_cell.angle_beta   90.00
_cell.angle_gamma   90.00
#
_symmetry.space_group_name_H-M   'P 1'
#
loop_
_entity.id
_entity.type
_entity.pdbx_description
1 polymer ?
#
loop_
_entity_poly.entity_id
_entity_poly.type
_entity_poly.pdbx_seq_one_letter_code
_entity_poly.pdbx_strand_id
1 'polypeptide(L)'
;MAHFSGIALKDLRKEAGFTQKLLASKIGISRETVVAIENEHPKTLNSLNLEVVNAWWKNCRTLVSEASQISFKLQVIKYFHL
;
A
#
# COMPACT_ATOMS: atom_id res chain seq x y z
N MET A 1 -14.65 1.31 -13.30
CA MET A 1 -13.45 0.56 -12.87
C MET A 1 -13.21 0.92 -11.42
N ALA A 2 -13.11 -0.06 -10.52
CA ALA A 2 -12.64 0.25 -9.18
C ALA A 2 -11.24 0.88 -9.32
N HIS A 3 -10.91 1.88 -8.49
CA HIS A 3 -9.56 2.45 -8.41
C HIS A 3 -8.87 2.09 -7.07
N PHE A 4 -7.62 1.60 -7.09
CA PHE A 4 -6.95 1.10 -5.88
C PHE A 4 -6.57 2.31 -5.06
N SER A 5 -7.03 2.40 -3.81
CA SER A 5 -6.76 3.59 -3.02
C SER A 5 -5.34 3.55 -2.47
N GLY A 6 -4.54 4.54 -2.86
CA GLY A 6 -3.23 4.78 -2.28
C GLY A 6 -3.28 5.16 -0.79
N ILE A 7 -4.45 5.62 -0.33
CA ILE A 7 -4.71 5.97 1.07
C ILE A 7 -4.62 4.72 1.96
N ALA A 8 -5.17 3.58 1.51
CA ALA A 8 -5.11 2.33 2.26
C ALA A 8 -3.66 1.88 2.55
N LEU A 9 -2.79 2.02 1.55
CA LEU A 9 -1.35 1.72 1.69
C LEU A 9 -0.64 2.72 2.61
N LYS A 10 -1.01 4.00 2.53
CA LYS A 10 -0.50 5.06 3.40
C LYS A 10 -0.81 4.79 4.86
N ASP A 11 -2.04 4.42 5.17
CA ASP A 11 -2.50 4.16 6.53
C ASP A 11 -1.79 2.94 7.11
N LEU A 12 -1.70 1.85 6.32
CA LEU A 12 -0.95 0.66 6.68
C LEU A 12 0.54 0.96 6.96
N ARG A 13 1.18 1.80 6.14
CA ARG A 13 2.57 2.22 6.36
C ARG A 13 2.72 3.00 7.66
N LYS A 14 1.84 3.98 7.89
CA LYS A 14 1.90 4.86 9.06
C LYS A 14 1.72 4.07 10.36
N GLU A 15 0.75 3.17 10.40
CA GLU A 15 0.52 2.32 11.57
C GLU A 15 1.70 1.37 11.83
N ALA A 16 2.32 0.83 10.77
CA ALA A 16 3.55 0.04 10.88
C ALA A 16 4.80 0.86 11.33
N GLY A 17 4.65 2.17 11.57
CA GLY A 17 5.73 3.04 12.03
C GLY A 17 6.80 3.36 10.98
N PHE A 18 6.54 3.08 9.70
CA PHE A 18 7.54 3.29 8.65
C PHE A 18 7.48 4.70 8.07
N THR A 19 8.65 5.28 7.81
CA THR A 19 8.75 6.44 6.92
C THR A 19 8.58 5.99 5.46
N GLN A 20 8.24 6.91 4.55
CA GLN A 20 8.17 6.61 3.12
C GLN A 20 9.51 6.09 2.58
N LYS A 21 10.63 6.66 3.05
CA LYS A 21 11.98 6.25 2.65
C LYS A 21 12.30 4.82 3.11
N LEU A 22 11.96 4.49 4.36
CA LEU A 22 12.21 3.16 4.92
C LEU A 22 11.38 2.09 4.21
N LEU A 23 10.10 2.37 3.95
CA LEU A 23 9.27 1.44 3.21
C LEU A 23 9.78 1.26 1.78
N ALA A 24 10.10 2.35 1.08
CA ALA A 24 10.64 2.32 -0.27
C ALA A 24 11.88 1.42 -0.37
N SER A 25 12.82 1.53 0.58
CA SER A 25 14.00 0.67 0.62
C SER A 25 13.67 -0.79 0.93
N LYS A 26 12.64 -1.07 1.74
CA LYS A 26 12.19 -2.44 2.05
C LYS A 26 11.53 -3.15 0.87
N ILE A 27 10.82 -2.41 0.00
CA ILE A 27 10.07 -2.99 -1.12
C ILE A 27 10.74 -2.78 -2.49
N GLY A 28 11.91 -2.12 -2.53
CA GLY A 28 12.71 -1.98 -3.75
C GLY A 28 12.19 -0.96 -4.75
N ILE A 29 11.52 0.11 -4.29
CA ILE A 29 11.07 1.23 -5.15
C ILE A 29 11.64 2.56 -4.67
N SER A 30 11.48 3.64 -5.44
CA SER A 30 11.90 4.96 -5.00
C SER A 30 10.93 5.55 -3.96
N ARG A 31 11.43 6.44 -3.11
CA ARG A 31 10.59 7.19 -2.16
C ARG A 31 9.54 8.02 -2.90
N GLU A 32 9.89 8.55 -4.06
CA GLU A 32 9.04 9.34 -4.94
C GLU A 32 7.87 8.49 -5.46
N THR A 33 8.10 7.21 -5.79
CA THR A 33 7.04 6.28 -6.14
C THR A 33 6.10 6.03 -4.97
N VAL A 34 6.61 5.85 -3.74
CA VAL A 34 5.78 5.75 -2.53
C VAL A 34 4.91 7.01 -2.36
N VAL A 35 5.50 8.20 -2.49
CA VAL A 35 4.77 9.47 -2.40
C VAL A 35 3.66 9.56 -3.46
N ALA A 36 3.97 9.19 -4.70
CA ALA A 36 3.01 9.24 -5.80
C ALA A 36 1.85 8.24 -5.62
N ILE A 37 2.13 7.05 -5.08
CA ILE A 37 1.10 6.07 -4.70
C ILE A 37 0.22 6.66 -3.59
N GLU A 38 0.82 7.13 -2.49
CA GLU A 38 0.09 7.62 -1.30
C GLU A 38 -0.72 8.90 -1.53
N ASN A 39 -0.37 9.68 -2.56
CA ASN A 39 -1.09 10.88 -2.96
C ASN A 39 -2.01 10.65 -4.16
N GLU A 40 -2.24 9.38 -4.51
CA GLU A 40 -3.15 8.99 -5.58
C GLU A 40 -2.86 9.67 -6.93
N HIS A 41 -1.58 9.71 -7.32
CA HIS A 41 -1.18 10.20 -8.63
C HIS A 41 -1.68 9.25 -9.75
N PRO A 42 -2.55 9.71 -10.70
CA PRO A 42 -3.29 8.83 -11.60
C PRO A 42 -2.40 7.91 -12.45
N LYS A 43 -1.31 8.45 -13.02
CA LYS A 43 -0.39 7.66 -13.84
C LYS A 43 0.26 6.53 -13.05
N THR A 44 0.60 6.79 -11.79
CA THR A 44 1.27 5.82 -10.93
C THR A 44 0.33 4.69 -10.54
N LEU A 45 -0.91 5.01 -10.21
CA LEU A 45 -1.92 4.03 -9.83
C LEU A 45 -2.37 3.16 -11.00
N ASN A 46 -2.49 3.74 -12.19
CA ASN A 46 -2.76 2.99 -13.42
C ASN A 46 -1.67 1.95 -13.72
N SER A 47 -0.43 2.21 -13.27
CA SER A 47 0.70 1.27 -13.38
C SER A 47 0.95 0.45 -12.11
N LEU A 48 0.17 0.64 -11.04
CA LEU A 48 0.39 -0.04 -9.77
C LEU A 48 0.04 -1.52 -9.93
N ASN A 49 1.05 -2.36 -9.79
CA ASN A 49 0.90 -3.80 -9.92
C ASN A 49 0.71 -4.48 -8.55
N LEU A 50 0.24 -5.73 -8.59
CA LEU A 50 -0.02 -6.53 -7.39
C LEU A 50 1.27 -6.88 -6.62
N GLU A 51 2.43 -6.92 -7.29
CA GLU A 51 3.72 -7.20 -6.65
C GLU A 51 4.08 -6.10 -5.64
N VAL A 52 3.95 -4.83 -6.01
CA VAL A 52 4.19 -3.69 -5.11
C VAL A 52 3.21 -3.73 -3.93
N VAL A 53 1.93 -3.96 -4.19
CA VAL A 53 0.90 -4.06 -3.13
C VAL A 53 1.20 -5.21 -2.17
N ASN A 54 1.59 -6.38 -2.69
CA ASN A 54 1.95 -7.53 -1.88
C ASN A 54 3.22 -7.32 -1.07
N ALA A 55 4.25 -6.69 -1.64
CA ALA A 55 5.48 -6.36 -0.94
C ALA A 55 5.21 -5.38 0.21
N TRP A 56 4.37 -4.37 -0.05
CA TRP A 56 3.91 -3.42 0.96
C TRP A 56 3.16 -4.12 2.09
N TRP A 57 2.18 -4.95 1.75
CA TRP A 57 1.41 -5.74 2.71
C TRP A 57 2.31 -6.64 3.56
N LYS A 58 3.20 -7.42 2.93
CA LYS A 58 4.11 -8.34 3.64
C LYS A 58 5.00 -7.62 4.66
N ASN A 59 5.46 -6.41 4.35
CA ASN A 59 6.34 -5.64 5.24
C ASN A 59 5.59 -4.96 6.39
N CYS A 60 4.32 -4.59 6.20
CA CYS A 60 3.55 -3.89 7.24
C CYS A 60 2.68 -4.81 8.10
N ARG A 61 2.17 -5.94 7.56
CA ARG A 61 1.11 -6.73 8.20
C ARG A 61 1.42 -7.19 9.63
N THR A 62 2.67 -7.48 9.95
CA THR A 62 3.08 -7.97 11.28
C THR A 62 3.27 -6.85 12.30
N LEU A 63 3.18 -5.59 11.85
CA LEU A 63 3.39 -4.38 12.64
C LEU A 63 2.12 -3.55 12.78
N VAL A 64 0.99 -4.03 12.25
CA VAL A 64 -0.32 -3.39 12.34
C VAL A 64 -1.31 -4.28 13.09
N SER A 65 -2.33 -3.66 13.66
CA SER A 65 -3.38 -4.36 14.40
C SER A 65 -4.16 -5.36 13.54
N GLU A 66 -4.74 -6.39 14.15
CA GLU A 66 -5.60 -7.35 13.44
C GLU A 66 -6.80 -6.65 12.76
N ALA A 67 -7.35 -5.62 13.40
CA ALA A 67 -8.42 -4.80 12.83
C ALA A 67 -7.98 -4.13 11.52
N SER A 68 -6.79 -3.52 11.49
CA SER A 68 -6.23 -2.91 10.28
C SER A 68 -5.88 -3.95 9.21
N GLN A 69 -5.42 -5.13 9.62
CA GLN A 69 -5.20 -6.25 8.70
C GLN A 69 -6.49 -6.69 8.00
N ILE A 70 -7.58 -6.84 8.76
CA ILE A 70 -8.90 -7.21 8.24
C ILE A 70 -9.43 -6.12 7.31
N SER A 71 -9.39 -4.86 7.76
CA SER A 71 -9.83 -3.70 6.97
C SER A 71 -9.10 -3.63 5.62
N PHE A 72 -7.77 -3.76 5.64
CA PHE A 72 -6.95 -3.75 4.43
C PHE A 72 -7.30 -4.91 3.48
N LYS A 73 -7.42 -6.15 4.00
CA LYS A 73 -7.82 -7.30 3.18
C LYS A 73 -9.18 -7.12 2.52
N LEU A 74 -10.17 -6.62 3.25
CA LEU A 74 -11.52 -6.36 2.72
C LEU A 74 -11.47 -5.33 1.59
N GLN A 75 -10.66 -4.28 1.73
CA GLN A 75 -10.47 -3.28 0.67
C GLN A 75 -9.80 -3.88 -0.57
N VAL A 76 -8.76 -4.71 -0.40
CA VAL A 76 -8.08 -5.41 -1.49
C VAL A 76 -9.04 -6.35 -2.23
N ILE A 77 -9.80 -7.18 -1.52
CA ILE A 77 -10.78 -8.10 -2.11
C ILE A 77 -11.84 -7.34 -2.92
N LYS A 78 -12.44 -6.32 -2.30
CA LYS A 78 -13.43 -5.46 -2.96
C LYS A 78 -12.86 -4.80 -4.21
N TYR A 79 -11.59 -4.43 -4.18
CA TYR A 79 -10.94 -3.75 -5.28
C TYR A 79 -10.57 -4.68 -6.45
N PHE A 80 -9.89 -5.78 -6.15
CA PHE A 80 -9.39 -6.72 -7.15
C PHE A 80 -10.45 -7.74 -7.60
N HIS A 81 -11.67 -7.69 -7.04
CA HIS A 81 -12.75 -8.65 -7.33
C HIS A 81 -12.31 -10.10 -7.11
N LEU A 82 -11.55 -10.32 -6.04
CA LEU A 82 -11.05 -11.64 -5.61
C LEU A 82 -12.05 -12.38 -4.74
#